data_AF-A0A2N9Y4U7-F1
#
_entry.id   AF-A0A2N9Y4U7-F1
#
_cell.length_a   1.000
_cell.length_b   1.000
_cell.length_c   1.000
_cell.angle_alpha   90.00
_cell.angle_beta   90.00
_cell.angle_gamma   90.00
#
_symmetry.space_group_name_H-M   'P 1'
#
loop_
_entity.id
_entity.type
_entity.pdbx_description
1 polymer ?
#
loop_
_entity_poly.entity_id
_entity_poly.type
_entity_poly.pdbx_seq_one_letter_code
_entity_poly.pdbx_strand_id
1 'polypeptide(L)'
;MKRIIFLSLIPLFLVNNVFANNQKEHIDITAVSLATLTNSSFCYSLRIIYYPNGQTKEQGCQGHYNAAGISVGNWYEYDLLGMPVRTNYYHPDEFGKDYKITTTYDKNGKVLTKKIYNYANLYETEEKELNEIPQ
;
A
#
# COMPACT_ATOMS: atom_id res chain seq x y z
N MET A 1 21.83 -21.51 57.17
CA MET A 1 22.85 -21.55 56.10
C MET A 1 22.17 -21.19 54.78
N LYS A 2 22.71 -20.20 54.06
CA LYS A 2 22.08 -19.48 52.94
C LYS A 2 22.07 -20.33 51.66
N ARG A 3 20.92 -20.46 50.99
CA ARG A 3 20.80 -20.99 49.62
C ARG A 3 21.27 -19.92 48.64
N ILE A 4 22.28 -20.23 47.84
CA ILE A 4 22.72 -19.39 46.72
C ILE A 4 21.96 -19.90 45.49
N ILE A 5 21.09 -19.06 44.93
CA ILE A 5 20.42 -19.32 43.65
C ILE A 5 21.24 -18.64 42.57
N PHE A 6 21.83 -19.43 41.66
CA PHE A 6 22.43 -18.90 40.45
C PHE A 6 21.31 -18.54 39.47
N LEU A 7 20.97 -17.26 39.34
CA LEU A 7 20.26 -16.77 38.17
C LEU A 7 21.28 -16.60 37.03
N SER A 8 21.22 -17.50 36.05
CA SER A 8 21.86 -17.31 34.76
C SER A 8 21.20 -16.09 34.07
N LEU A 9 21.92 -14.97 34.04
CA LEU A 9 21.59 -13.83 33.21
C LEU A 9 21.90 -14.20 31.75
N ILE A 10 20.90 -14.73 31.04
CA ILE A 10 20.93 -14.82 29.59
C ILE A 10 20.87 -13.39 29.05
N PRO A 11 21.89 -12.88 28.34
CA PRO A 11 21.78 -11.57 27.73
C PRO A 11 20.81 -11.70 26.55
N LEU A 12 19.66 -11.02 26.65
CA LEU A 12 18.77 -10.76 25.54
C LEU A 12 19.49 -9.85 24.52
N PHE A 13 20.34 -10.44 23.69
CA PHE A 13 20.70 -9.84 22.40
C PHE A 13 19.80 -10.44 21.32
N LEU A 14 18.52 -10.03 21.36
CA LEU A 14 17.72 -10.03 20.14
C LEU A 14 18.19 -8.84 19.31
N VAL A 15 19.27 -9.05 18.57
CA VAL A 15 19.61 -8.19 17.44
C VAL A 15 18.50 -8.42 16.43
N ASN A 16 17.44 -7.61 16.52
CA ASN A 16 16.48 -7.44 15.45
C ASN A 16 17.23 -6.84 14.27
N ASN A 17 17.87 -7.69 13.48
CA ASN A 17 18.27 -7.33 12.13
C ASN A 17 16.98 -7.21 11.33
N VAL A 18 16.30 -6.07 11.50
CA VAL A 18 15.27 -5.60 10.58
C VAL A 18 16.02 -5.23 9.31
N PHE A 19 16.28 -6.23 8.47
CA PHE A 19 16.67 -5.96 7.11
C PHE A 19 15.44 -5.37 6.42
N ALA A 20 15.42 -4.04 6.29
CA ALA A 20 14.62 -3.41 5.26
C ALA A 20 15.00 -4.09 3.94
N ASN A 21 14.05 -4.80 3.33
CA ASN A 21 14.26 -5.45 2.06
C ASN A 21 14.66 -4.36 1.06
N ASN A 22 15.92 -4.36 0.63
CA ASN A 22 16.47 -3.39 -0.32
C ASN A 22 15.89 -3.69 -1.72
N GLN A 23 14.60 -3.42 -1.91
CA GLN A 23 14.04 -3.35 -3.24
C GLN A 23 14.54 -2.06 -3.88
N LYS A 24 15.46 -2.21 -4.83
CA LYS A 24 16.07 -1.12 -5.56
C LYS A 24 14.99 -0.47 -6.43
N GLU A 25 14.55 0.73 -6.09
CA GLU A 25 13.64 1.52 -6.92
C GLU A 25 14.36 1.88 -8.23
N HIS A 26 13.90 1.33 -9.36
CA HIS A 26 14.43 1.66 -10.68
C HIS A 26 13.46 2.62 -11.37
N ILE A 27 13.73 3.92 -11.26
CA ILE A 27 12.96 4.95 -11.97
C ILE A 27 13.39 4.91 -13.44
N ASP A 28 12.50 4.50 -14.33
CA ASP A 28 12.73 4.58 -15.77
C ASP A 28 12.38 5.99 -16.29
N ILE A 29 13.42 6.77 -16.62
CA ILE A 29 13.29 8.13 -17.13
C ILE A 29 12.51 8.16 -18.46
N THR A 30 12.59 7.10 -19.27
CA THR A 30 11.86 7.03 -20.55
C THR A 30 10.36 6.87 -20.33
N ALA A 31 9.96 6.06 -19.34
CA ALA A 31 8.56 5.94 -18.92
C ALA A 31 8.00 7.28 -18.40
N VAL A 32 8.81 8.05 -17.67
CA VAL A 32 8.44 9.40 -17.19
C VAL A 32 8.20 10.36 -18.36
N SER A 33 9.09 10.38 -19.35
CA SER A 33 8.94 11.24 -20.53
C SER A 33 7.74 10.85 -21.42
N LEU A 34 7.44 9.56 -21.54
CA LEU A 34 6.31 9.10 -22.34
C LEU A 34 4.98 9.48 -21.67
N ALA A 35 4.86 9.26 -20.37
CA ALA A 35 3.64 9.57 -19.65
C ALA A 35 3.34 11.07 -19.53
N THR A 36 4.37 11.92 -19.52
CA THR A 36 4.20 13.38 -19.62
C THR A 36 3.69 13.82 -20.99
N LEU A 37 3.89 13.01 -22.04
CA LEU A 37 3.37 13.26 -23.38
C LEU A 37 1.98 12.67 -23.61
N THR A 38 1.67 11.53 -22.99
CA THR A 38 0.42 10.78 -23.21
C THR A 38 -0.65 11.03 -22.15
N ASN A 39 -0.35 11.81 -21.10
CA ASN A 39 -1.21 11.97 -19.91
C ASN A 39 -1.64 10.63 -19.30
N SER A 40 -0.89 9.55 -19.52
CA SER A 40 -1.23 8.23 -18.98
C SER A 40 -0.71 8.09 -17.55
N SER A 41 -1.53 7.53 -16.65
CA SER A 41 -1.06 7.16 -15.31
C SER A 41 0.07 6.14 -15.41
N PHE A 42 1.20 6.41 -14.74
CA PHE A 42 2.31 5.45 -14.69
C PHE A 42 2.93 5.39 -13.30
N CYS A 43 3.40 4.20 -12.96
CA CYS A 43 4.12 3.92 -11.73
C CYS A 43 5.60 4.32 -11.88
N TYR A 44 6.14 5.12 -10.96
CA TYR A 44 7.57 5.49 -10.99
C TYR A 44 8.32 5.17 -9.70
N SER A 45 7.65 5.04 -8.56
CA SER A 45 8.30 4.72 -7.28
C SER A 45 7.43 3.74 -6.49
N LEU A 46 8.00 2.57 -6.19
CA LEU A 46 7.38 1.61 -5.29
C LEU A 46 7.55 2.12 -3.86
N ARG A 47 6.43 2.37 -3.18
CA ARG A 47 6.40 2.76 -1.77
C ARG A 47 6.13 1.54 -0.91
N ILE A 48 6.94 1.33 0.11
CA ILE A 48 6.74 0.30 1.13
C ILE A 48 6.94 0.92 2.51
N ILE A 49 5.94 0.76 3.37
CA ILE A 49 5.98 1.17 4.77
C ILE A 49 5.95 -0.12 5.61
N TYR A 50 6.79 -0.17 6.64
CA TYR A 50 6.92 -1.33 7.52
C TYR A 50 6.41 -1.03 8.93
N TYR A 51 5.92 -2.06 9.60
CA TYR A 51 5.75 -2.07 11.05
C TYR A 51 7.10 -2.15 11.76
N PRO A 52 7.18 -1.83 13.07
CA PRO A 52 8.41 -1.98 13.85
C PRO A 52 8.96 -3.41 13.89
N ASN A 53 8.12 -4.42 13.67
CA ASN A 53 8.54 -5.84 13.58
C ASN A 53 9.14 -6.21 12.21
N GLY A 54 9.26 -5.25 11.28
CA GLY A 54 9.80 -5.46 9.94
C GLY A 54 8.81 -6.03 8.92
N GLN A 55 7.57 -6.37 9.33
CA GLN A 55 6.53 -6.77 8.39
C GLN A 55 6.03 -5.58 7.58
N THR A 56 5.66 -5.82 6.32
CA THR A 56 5.03 -4.80 5.47
C THR A 56 3.73 -4.35 6.11
N LYS A 57 3.59 -3.05 6.35
CA LYS A 57 2.35 -2.42 6.78
C LYS A 57 1.52 -1.99 5.57
N GLU A 58 2.18 -1.38 4.60
CA GLU A 58 1.55 -0.83 3.42
C GLU A 58 2.52 -0.91 2.25
N GLN A 59 2.01 -1.25 1.07
CA GLN A 59 2.79 -1.12 -0.16
C GLN A 59 1.92 -0.72 -1.33
N GLY A 60 2.49 0.04 -2.25
CA GLY A 60 1.81 0.43 -3.48
C GLY A 60 2.71 1.30 -4.34
N CYS A 61 2.19 1.74 -5.48
CA CYS A 61 2.98 2.59 -6.36
C CYS A 61 2.58 4.06 -6.26
N GLN A 62 3.60 4.90 -6.04
CA GLN A 62 3.53 6.32 -6.34
C GLN A 62 3.79 6.52 -7.83
N GLY A 63 2.83 7.16 -8.48
CA GLY A 63 2.84 7.45 -9.89
C GLY A 63 2.60 8.91 -10.19
N HIS A 64 2.62 9.24 -11.48
CA HIS A 64 2.20 10.54 -11.98
C HIS A 64 0.99 10.38 -12.91
N TYR A 65 0.14 11.40 -12.90
CA TYR A 65 -0.90 11.65 -13.88
C TYR A 65 -1.02 13.17 -14.05
N ASN A 66 -1.08 13.66 -15.29
CA ASN A 66 -1.09 15.10 -15.60
C ASN A 66 -0.02 15.92 -14.83
N ALA A 67 1.20 15.41 -14.78
CA ALA A 67 2.34 16.00 -14.05
C ALA A 67 2.15 16.18 -12.51
N ALA A 68 1.11 15.60 -11.91
CA ALA A 68 0.89 15.59 -10.48
C ALA A 68 1.33 14.27 -9.84
N GLY A 69 1.95 14.35 -8.66
CA GLY A 69 2.27 13.21 -7.80
C GLY A 69 1.04 12.57 -7.19
N ILE A 70 0.73 11.32 -7.55
CA ILE A 70 -0.48 10.62 -7.08
C ILE A 70 -0.27 9.12 -6.82
N SER A 71 -1.13 8.52 -6.00
CA SER A 71 -1.20 7.06 -5.89
C SER A 71 -1.80 6.46 -7.17
N VAL A 72 -1.20 5.39 -7.69
CA VAL A 72 -1.67 4.71 -8.90
C VAL A 72 -1.74 3.20 -8.69
N GLY A 73 -2.69 2.55 -9.37
CA GLY A 73 -2.83 1.10 -9.33
C GLY A 73 -3.18 0.58 -7.93
N ASN A 74 -2.71 -0.62 -7.61
CA ASN A 74 -3.04 -1.29 -6.35
C ASN A 74 -2.13 -0.86 -5.20
N TRP A 75 -2.76 -0.51 -4.10
CA TRP A 75 -2.16 -0.32 -2.78
C TRP A 75 -2.73 -1.38 -1.84
N TYR A 76 -1.87 -1.95 -1.02
CA TYR A 76 -2.20 -3.03 -0.10
C TYR A 76 -1.84 -2.61 1.32
N GLU A 77 -2.77 -2.76 2.24
CA GLU A 77 -2.55 -2.62 3.68
C GLU A 77 -2.60 -4.00 4.33
N TYR A 78 -1.70 -4.24 5.28
CA TYR A 78 -1.57 -5.52 5.99
C TYR A 78 -1.64 -5.33 7.50
N ASP A 79 -2.06 -6.38 8.21
CA ASP A 79 -1.94 -6.45 9.66
C ASP A 79 -0.51 -6.81 10.11
N LEU A 80 -0.30 -6.89 11.44
CA LEU A 80 0.99 -7.22 12.04
C LEU A 80 1.49 -8.64 11.70
N LEU A 81 0.62 -9.52 11.19
CA LEU A 81 0.92 -10.88 10.78
C LEU A 81 1.21 -10.98 9.27
N GLY A 82 1.09 -9.88 8.53
CA GLY A 82 1.29 -9.83 7.08
C GLY A 82 0.05 -10.24 6.28
N MET A 83 -1.13 -10.32 6.91
CA MET A 83 -2.38 -10.64 6.22
C MET A 83 -3.01 -9.37 5.63
N PRO A 84 -3.52 -9.40 4.39
CA PRO A 84 -4.14 -8.23 3.78
C PRO A 84 -5.43 -7.87 4.52
N VAL A 85 -5.55 -6.61 4.94
CA VAL A 85 -6.75 -6.07 5.60
C VAL A 85 -7.52 -5.12 4.69
N ARG A 86 -6.83 -4.47 3.75
CA ARG A 86 -7.43 -3.58 2.76
C ARG A 86 -6.61 -3.56 1.48
N THR A 87 -7.30 -3.42 0.34
CA THR A 87 -6.70 -3.01 -0.92
C THR A 87 -7.41 -1.77 -1.45
N ASN A 88 -6.63 -0.85 -1.99
CA ASN A 88 -7.12 0.34 -2.69
C ASN A 88 -6.60 0.29 -4.12
N TYR A 89 -7.49 0.23 -5.11
CA TYR A 89 -7.15 0.43 -6.51
C TYR A 89 -7.43 1.88 -6.88
N TYR A 90 -6.41 2.60 -7.32
CA TYR A 90 -6.54 3.97 -7.83
C TYR A 90 -6.51 3.95 -9.35
N HIS A 91 -7.58 4.47 -9.96
CA HIS A 91 -7.69 4.76 -11.39
C HIS A 91 -7.64 6.27 -11.60
N PRO A 92 -6.46 6.84 -11.90
CA PRO A 92 -6.34 8.25 -12.22
C PRO A 92 -6.87 8.50 -13.63
N ASP A 93 -7.73 9.50 -13.75
CA ASP A 93 -8.31 9.91 -15.01
C ASP A 93 -8.63 11.41 -14.94
N GLU A 94 -9.24 11.94 -16.00
CA GLU A 94 -9.80 13.28 -16.02
C GLU A 94 -10.81 13.44 -14.88
N PHE A 95 -10.90 14.66 -14.36
CA PHE A 95 -11.80 14.99 -13.26
C PHE A 95 -13.22 14.47 -13.50
N GLY A 96 -13.75 13.71 -12.54
CA GLY A 96 -15.08 13.11 -12.61
C GLY A 96 -15.13 11.75 -13.30
N LYS A 97 -14.02 11.27 -13.85
CA LYS A 97 -13.81 9.90 -14.34
C LYS A 97 -12.81 9.12 -13.47
N ASP A 98 -12.06 9.82 -12.62
CA ASP A 98 -11.16 9.21 -11.67
C ASP A 98 -11.94 8.57 -10.51
N TYR A 99 -11.45 7.41 -10.08
CA TYR A 99 -12.08 6.67 -9.00
C TYR A 99 -11.09 5.85 -8.18
N LYS A 100 -11.51 5.50 -6.98
CA LYS A 100 -10.82 4.55 -6.11
C LYS A 100 -11.75 3.40 -5.77
N ILE A 101 -11.25 2.18 -5.82
CA ILE A 101 -11.96 1.00 -5.28
C ILE A 101 -11.27 0.56 -4.00
N THR A 102 -11.99 0.55 -2.88
CA THR A 102 -11.52 -0.01 -1.61
C THR A 102 -12.17 -1.35 -1.37
N THR A 103 -11.35 -2.39 -1.21
CA THR A 103 -11.78 -3.73 -0.76
C THR A 103 -11.25 -3.98 0.64
N THR A 104 -12.08 -4.46 1.56
CA THR A 104 -11.66 -4.88 2.90
C THR A 104 -11.83 -6.39 3.06
N TYR A 105 -11.02 -6.98 3.94
CA TYR A 105 -10.96 -8.42 4.12
C TYR A 105 -11.14 -8.79 5.59
N ASP A 106 -11.70 -9.98 5.83
CA ASP A 106 -11.69 -10.59 7.14
C ASP A 106 -10.33 -11.25 7.44
N LYS A 107 -10.17 -11.75 8.66
CA LYS A 107 -8.95 -12.43 9.12
C LYS A 107 -8.57 -13.69 8.33
N ASN A 108 -9.48 -14.22 7.52
CA ASN A 108 -9.25 -15.39 6.68
C ASN A 108 -8.98 -14.99 5.21
N GLY A 109 -8.90 -13.69 4.91
CA GLY A 109 -8.72 -13.17 3.56
C GLY A 109 -10.00 -13.13 2.72
N LYS A 110 -11.18 -13.35 3.32
CA LYS A 110 -12.46 -13.23 2.61
C LYS A 110 -12.84 -11.76 2.48
N VAL A 111 -13.31 -11.35 1.29
CA VAL A 111 -13.84 -10.00 1.06
C VAL A 111 -15.04 -9.73 1.97
N LEU A 112 -14.98 -8.62 2.70
CA LEU A 112 -16.06 -8.09 3.54
C LEU A 112 -16.84 -6.99 2.84
N THR A 113 -16.14 -5.99 2.30
CA THR A 113 -16.74 -4.89 1.56
C THR A 113 -15.94 -4.58 0.32
N LYS A 114 -16.61 -4.10 -0.72
CA LYS A 114 -15.97 -3.54 -1.91
C LYS A 114 -16.72 -2.28 -2.32
N LYS A 115 -16.05 -1.13 -2.26
CA LYS A 115 -16.67 0.18 -2.44
C LYS A 115 -15.92 0.97 -3.50
N ILE A 116 -16.64 1.62 -4.42
CA ILE A 116 -16.08 2.60 -5.34
C ILE A 116 -16.37 4.01 -4.84
N TYR A 117 -15.37 4.87 -4.98
CA TYR A 117 -15.42 6.29 -4.66
C TYR A 117 -15.04 7.08 -5.90
N ASN A 118 -15.99 7.85 -6.43
CA ASN A 118 -15.75 8.78 -7.53
C ASN A 118 -15.41 10.17 -6.97
N TYR A 119 -14.35 10.80 -7.49
CA TYR A 119 -13.95 12.15 -7.07
C TYR A 119 -14.67 13.21 -7.92
N ALA A 120 -16.00 13.19 -7.90
CA ALA A 120 -16.81 14.04 -8.78
C ALA A 120 -16.76 15.55 -8.45
N ASN A 121 -16.13 15.98 -7.35
CA ASN A 121 -16.03 17.40 -6.95
C ASN A 121 -14.91 17.72 -5.94
N LEU A 122 -13.68 17.21 -6.15
CA LEU A 122 -12.52 17.38 -5.24
C LEU A 122 -12.66 16.69 -3.86
N TYR A 123 -13.78 16.02 -3.62
CA TYR A 123 -14.06 15.23 -2.42
C TYR A 123 -14.63 13.86 -2.84
N GLU A 124 -14.41 12.82 -2.04
CA GLU A 124 -15.07 11.51 -2.23
C GLU A 124 -16.57 11.69 -2.06
N THR A 125 -17.31 11.71 -3.17
CA THR A 125 -18.71 12.16 -3.17
C THR A 125 -19.73 11.06 -3.41
N GLU A 126 -19.34 9.90 -3.92
CA GLU A 126 -20.28 8.80 -4.16
C GLU A 126 -19.69 7.47 -3.73
N GLU A 127 -20.31 6.85 -2.72
CA GLU A 127 -19.97 5.51 -2.25
C GLU A 127 -20.99 4.52 -2.80
N LYS A 128 -20.53 3.54 -3.58
CA LYS A 128 -21.36 2.41 -4.04
C LYS A 128 -20.69 1.10 -3.68
N GLU A 129 -21.48 0.19 -3.12
CA GLU A 129 -21.05 -1.20 -2.97
C GLU A 129 -21.03 -1.88 -4.34
N LEU A 130 -19.93 -2.57 -4.65
CA LEU A 130 -19.71 -3.21 -5.93
C LEU A 130 -19.64 -4.72 -5.78
N ASN A 131 -20.32 -5.42 -6.69
CA ASN A 131 -20.09 -6.85 -6.90
C ASN A 131 -18.86 -7.08 -7.80
N GLU A 132 -18.60 -6.21 -8.80
CA GLU A 132 -17.54 -6.36 -9.81
C GLU A 132 -16.82 -5.03 -10.10
N ILE A 133 -15.64 -5.08 -10.74
CA ILE A 133 -14.85 -3.88 -11.11
C ILE A 133 -15.37 -3.36 -12.47
N PRO A 134 -15.68 -2.05 -12.63
CA PRO A 134 -16.02 -1.47 -13.93
C PRO A 134 -14.89 -1.63 -14.94
N GLN A 135 -15.21 -1.94 -16.20
CA GLN A 135 -14.24 -2.04 -17.31
C GLN A 135 -13.93 -0.66 -17.91
#